data_AF-A0A829HKQ5-F1
#
_entry.id   AF-A0A829HKQ5-F1
#
_cell.length_a   1.000
_cell.length_b   1.000
_cell.length_c   1.000
_cell.angle_alpha   90.00
_cell.angle_beta   90.00
_cell.angle_gamma   90.00
#
_symmetry.space_group_name_H-M   'P 1'
#
loop_
_entity.id
_entity.type
_entity.pdbx_description
1 polymer ?
#
loop_
_entity_poly.entity_id
_entity_poly.type
_entity_poly.pdbx_seq_one_letter_code
_entity_poly.pdbx_strand_id
1 'polypeptide(L)'
;MILRVKQFFWGCLFGFVATYVVLVTSFCSYYGFSGMVGVALVSMFMHFTPFPYLLYFAGGLIFLFIPAQRFPHIHRQLWKWLFIAIVVAVLLIFFSEIAHQLGWLNAEFHLPRKAED
;
A
#
# COMPACT_ATOMS: atom_id res chain seq x y z
N MET A 1 26.13 -13.01 -9.93
CA MET A 1 25.86 -12.23 -8.70
C MET A 1 25.00 -10.99 -8.97
N ILE A 2 25.42 -10.08 -9.87
CA ILE A 2 24.71 -8.83 -10.21
C ILE A 2 23.23 -9.03 -10.57
N LEU A 3 22.90 -10.07 -11.33
CA LEU A 3 21.51 -10.35 -11.72
C LEU A 3 20.62 -10.72 -10.52
N ARG A 4 21.12 -11.51 -9.56
CA ARG A 4 20.36 -11.89 -8.35
C ARG A 4 20.14 -10.69 -7.43
N VAL A 5 21.17 -9.85 -7.28
CA VAL A 5 21.07 -8.59 -6.54
C VAL A 5 20.00 -7.68 -7.16
N LYS A 6 19.99 -7.55 -8.49
CA LYS A 6 18.95 -6.81 -9.21
C LYS A 6 17.54 -7.39 -8.94
N GLN A 7 17.37 -8.71 -8.98
CA GLN A 7 16.08 -9.35 -8.68
C GLN A 7 15.59 -9.02 -7.27
N PHE A 8 16.48 -9.11 -6.28
CA PHE A 8 16.17 -8.77 -4.89
C PHE A 8 15.66 -7.34 -4.76
N PHE A 9 16.39 -6.36 -5.30
CA PHE A 9 15.98 -4.95 -5.22
C PHE A 9 14.66 -4.67 -5.95
N TRP A 10 14.40 -5.32 -7.09
CA TRP A 10 13.11 -5.21 -7.76
C TRP A 10 11.98 -5.82 -6.94
N GLY A 11 12.22 -6.93 -6.25
CA GLY A 11 11.25 -7.51 -5.33
C GLY A 11 10.99 -6.64 -4.11
N CYS A 12 12.03 -6.01 -3.55
CA CYS A 12 11.88 -5.04 -2.47
C CYS A 12 11.05 -3.84 -2.91
N LEU A 13 11.33 -3.28 -4.08
CA LEU A 13 10.57 -2.17 -4.64
C LEU A 13 9.12 -2.57 -4.94
N PHE A 14 8.90 -3.78 -5.47
CA PHE A 14 7.55 -4.29 -5.72
C PHE A 14 6.77 -4.44 -4.40
N GLY A 15 7.38 -5.05 -3.39
CA GLY A 15 6.77 -5.20 -2.06
C GLY A 15 6.49 -3.84 -1.41
N PHE A 16 7.39 -2.87 -1.57
CA PHE A 16 7.18 -1.48 -1.16
C PHE A 16 5.92 -0.91 -1.79
N VAL A 17 5.87 -0.83 -3.12
CA VAL A 17 4.73 -0.22 -3.82
C VAL A 17 3.42 -0.96 -3.50
N ALA A 18 3.42 -2.29 -3.51
CA ALA A 18 2.23 -3.09 -3.22
C ALA A 18 1.68 -2.82 -1.80
N THR A 19 2.56 -2.76 -0.80
CA THR A 19 2.16 -2.48 0.59
C THR A 19 1.54 -1.10 0.71
N TYR A 20 2.16 -0.08 0.10
CA TYR A 20 1.62 1.28 0.10
C TYR A 20 0.28 1.37 -0.60
N VAL A 21 0.12 0.70 -1.74
CA VAL A 21 -1.17 0.67 -2.47
C VAL A 21 -2.25 0.07 -1.58
N VAL A 22 -1.99 -1.06 -0.93
CA VAL A 22 -2.96 -1.70 -0.03
C VAL A 22 -3.32 -0.79 1.14
N LEU A 23 -2.33 -0.21 1.82
CA LEU A 23 -2.57 0.68 2.96
C LEU A 23 -3.37 1.91 2.55
N VAL A 24 -2.90 2.65 1.55
CA VAL A 24 -3.57 3.88 1.10
C VAL A 24 -4.99 3.57 0.64
N THR A 25 -5.21 2.52 -0.14
CA THR A 25 -6.56 2.13 -0.58
C THR A 25 -7.44 1.80 0.60
N SER A 26 -6.97 0.97 1.53
CA SER A 26 -7.77 0.55 2.68
C SER A 26 -8.18 1.72 3.57
N PHE A 27 -7.23 2.62 3.89
CA PHE A 27 -7.52 3.78 4.72
C PHE A 27 -8.41 4.81 4.01
N CYS A 28 -8.10 5.16 2.76
CA CYS A 28 -8.87 6.15 2.02
C CYS A 28 -10.27 5.65 1.64
N SER A 29 -10.45 4.34 1.40
CA SER A 29 -11.77 3.75 1.13
C SER A 29 -12.62 3.54 2.38
N TYR A 30 -12.02 3.58 3.58
CA TYR A 30 -12.78 3.41 4.82
C TYR A 30 -13.08 4.74 5.51
N TYR A 31 -12.11 5.66 5.53
CA TYR A 31 -12.19 6.92 6.25
C TYR A 31 -12.41 8.14 5.35
N GLY A 32 -12.54 7.95 4.03
CA GLY A 32 -12.52 9.02 3.05
C GLY A 32 -11.14 9.66 2.90
N PHE A 33 -10.93 10.41 1.83
CA PHE A 33 -9.67 11.10 1.62
C PHE A 33 -9.60 12.37 2.48
N SER A 34 -8.91 12.29 3.63
CA SER A 34 -8.76 13.43 4.54
C SER A 34 -7.33 13.61 5.03
N GLY A 35 -7.00 14.83 5.46
CA GLY A 35 -5.70 15.11 6.09
C GLY A 35 -5.42 14.20 7.31
N MET A 36 -6.47 13.76 8.01
CA MET A 36 -6.37 12.83 9.15
C MET A 36 -5.94 11.42 8.72
N VAL A 37 -6.33 10.95 7.54
CA VAL A 37 -5.79 9.71 6.96
C VAL A 37 -4.30 9.84 6.67
N GLY A 38 -3.85 10.99 6.18
CA GLY A 38 -2.42 11.27 6.01
C GLY A 38 -1.64 11.17 7.31
N VAL A 39 -2.16 11.78 8.39
CA VAL A 39 -1.57 11.71 9.73
C VAL A 39 -1.60 10.28 10.28
N ALA A 40 -2.69 9.54 10.10
CA ALA A 40 -2.81 8.14 10.52
C ALA A 40 -1.82 7.23 9.80
N LEU A 41 -1.63 7.41 8.48
CA LEU A 41 -0.64 6.67 7.71
C LEU A 41 0.78 6.96 8.23
N VAL A 42 1.15 8.23 8.40
CA VAL A 42 2.47 8.61 8.94
C VAL A 42 2.67 8.05 10.35
N SER A 43 1.65 8.14 11.21
CA SER A 43 1.70 7.57 12.57
C SER A 43 1.88 6.05 12.55
N MET A 44 1.19 5.35 11.65
CA MET A 44 1.33 3.91 11.48
C MET A 44 2.75 3.55 11.02
N PHE A 45 3.35 4.32 10.09
CA PHE A 45 4.74 4.12 9.70
C PHE A 45 5.73 4.37 10.84
N MET A 46 5.46 5.33 11.72
CA MET A 46 6.31 5.63 12.87
C MET A 46 6.20 4.53 13.95
N HIS A 47 5.01 4.04 14.25
CA HIS A 47 4.77 3.04 15.31
C HIS A 47 5.09 1.60 14.86
N PHE A 48 4.86 1.28 13.59
CA PHE A 48 5.13 -0.04 13.03
C PHE A 48 6.42 -0.05 12.23
N THR A 49 7.39 0.82 12.54
CA THR A 49 8.62 1.03 11.78
C THR A 49 9.27 -0.23 11.20
N PRO A 50 9.44 -1.37 11.93
CA PRO A 50 10.06 -2.55 11.33
C PRO A 50 9.16 -3.31 10.34
N PHE A 51 7.84 -3.25 10.50
CA PHE A 51 6.89 -4.09 9.77
C PHE A 51 6.87 -3.81 8.25
N PRO A 52 6.84 -2.54 7.78
CA PRO A 52 7.00 -2.24 6.36
C PRO A 52 8.34 -2.73 5.81
N TYR A 53 9.44 -2.56 6.53
CA TYR A 53 10.75 -3.06 6.08
C TYR A 53 10.79 -4.59 5.95
N LEU A 54 10.13 -5.32 6.86
CA LEU A 54 10.01 -6.77 6.79
C LEU A 54 9.21 -7.21 5.55
N LEU A 55 8.12 -6.51 5.21
CA LEU A 55 7.32 -6.78 4.01
C LEU A 55 8.11 -6.53 2.72
N TYR A 56 8.92 -5.46 2.67
CA TYR A 56 9.76 -5.17 1.52
C TYR A 56 10.85 -6.23 1.37
N PHE A 57 11.49 -6.59 2.47
CA PHE A 57 12.49 -7.65 2.51
C PHE A 57 11.90 -8.99 2.05
N ALA A 58 10.70 -9.34 2.50
CA ALA A 58 9.98 -10.52 2.04
C ALA A 58 9.72 -10.48 0.52
N GLY A 59 9.31 -9.33 -0.02
CA GLY A 59 9.18 -9.12 -1.47
C GLY A 59 10.49 -9.37 -2.23
N GLY A 60 11.62 -8.89 -1.70
CA GLY A 60 12.95 -9.15 -2.24
C GLY A 60 13.32 -10.64 -2.23
N LEU A 61 13.06 -11.32 -1.13
CA LEU A 61 13.29 -12.77 -1.02
C LEU A 61 12.46 -13.56 -2.03
N ILE A 62 11.17 -13.24 -2.18
CA ILE A 62 10.29 -13.90 -3.16
C ILE A 62 10.86 -13.78 -4.57
N PHE A 63 11.35 -12.61 -4.95
CA PHE A 63 11.90 -12.38 -6.29
C PHE A 63 13.24 -13.09 -6.54
N LEU A 64 14.00 -13.42 -5.50
CA LEU A 64 15.21 -14.25 -5.62
C LEU A 64 14.88 -15.70 -6.00
N PHE A 65 13.73 -16.23 -5.59
CA PHE A 65 13.29 -17.57 -5.97
C PHE A 65 12.85 -17.67 -7.43
N ILE A 66 12.64 -16.54 -8.13
CA ILE A 66 12.30 -16.53 -9.55
C ILE A 66 13.54 -16.93 -10.38
N PRO A 67 13.45 -17.96 -11.24
CA PRO A 67 14.54 -18.33 -12.14
C PRO A 67 14.94 -17.15 -13.04
N ALA A 68 16.24 -16.87 -13.12
CA ALA A 68 16.80 -15.75 -13.89
C ALA A 68 16.30 -15.67 -15.34
N GLN A 69 16.13 -16.83 -16.00
CA GLN A 69 15.65 -16.95 -17.38
C GLN A 69 14.21 -16.44 -17.55
N ARG A 70 13.36 -16.64 -16.54
CA ARG A 70 11.94 -16.24 -16.56
C ARG A 70 11.70 -14.86 -15.96
N PHE A 71 12.70 -14.31 -15.26
CA PHE A 71 12.58 -13.07 -14.53
C PHE A 71 12.08 -11.88 -15.35
N PRO A 72 12.59 -11.59 -16.57
CA PRO A 72 12.12 -10.43 -17.34
C PRO A 72 10.62 -10.50 -17.66
N HIS A 73 10.12 -11.70 -17.97
CA HIS A 73 8.72 -11.92 -18.29
C HIS A 73 7.83 -11.81 -17.05
N ILE A 74 8.19 -12.51 -15.97
CA ILE A 74 7.43 -12.50 -14.71
C ILE A 74 7.42 -11.11 -14.09
N HIS A 75 8.57 -10.43 -14.06
CA HIS A 75 8.71 -9.06 -13.58
C HIS A 75 7.75 -8.12 -14.32
N ARG A 76 7.78 -8.14 -15.66
CA ARG A 76 6.90 -7.29 -16.48
C ARG A 76 5.42 -7.58 -16.23
N GLN A 77 5.06 -8.85 -16.10
CA GLN A 77 3.67 -9.25 -15.83
C GLN A 77 3.21 -8.79 -14.44
N LEU A 78 4.02 -8.98 -13.40
CA LEU A 78 3.72 -8.52 -12.04
C LEU A 78 3.54 -7.00 -11.99
N TRP A 79 4.43 -6.25 -12.62
CA TRP A 79 4.29 -4.78 -12.69
C TRP A 79 3.07 -4.33 -13.48
N LYS A 80 2.69 -5.05 -14.54
CA LYS A 80 1.44 -4.78 -15.26
C LYS A 80 0.22 -4.99 -14.35
N TRP A 81 0.18 -6.08 -13.59
CA TRP A 81 -0.89 -6.33 -12.63
C TRP A 81 -0.92 -5.31 -11.51
N LEU A 82 0.24 -4.91 -10.99
CA LEU A 82 0.34 -3.87 -9.98
C LEU A 82 -0.18 -2.53 -10.50
N PHE A 83 0.15 -2.17 -11.75
CA PHE A 83 -0.40 -0.98 -12.38
C PHE A 83 -1.94 -1.02 -12.48
N ILE A 84 -2.50 -2.16 -12.90
CA ILE A 84 -3.95 -2.35 -12.93
C ILE A 84 -4.55 -2.20 -11.53
N ALA A 85 -3.95 -2.81 -10.51
CA ALA A 85 -4.39 -2.69 -9.13
C ALA A 85 -4.35 -1.25 -8.62
N ILE A 86 -3.34 -0.46 -9.00
CA ILE A 86 -3.25 0.98 -8.68
C ILE A 86 -4.41 1.74 -9.32
N VAL A 87 -4.72 1.49 -10.59
CA VAL A 87 -5.85 2.14 -11.27
C VAL A 87 -7.17 1.80 -10.58
N VAL A 88 -7.39 0.52 -10.25
CA VAL A 88 -8.58 0.07 -9.51
C VAL A 88 -8.66 0.73 -8.13
N ALA A 89 -7.54 0.80 -7.40
CA ALA A 89 -7.45 1.48 -6.12
C ALA A 89 -7.87 2.96 -6.20
N VAL A 90 -7.38 3.69 -7.20
CA VAL A 90 -7.75 5.10 -7.40
C VAL A 90 -9.26 5.24 -7.66
N LEU A 91 -9.84 4.38 -8.47
CA LEU A 91 -11.29 4.37 -8.72
C LEU A 91 -12.08 4.07 -7.43
N LEU A 92 -11.64 3.09 -6.64
CA LEU A 92 -12.28 2.76 -5.36
C LEU A 92 -12.24 3.91 -4.38
N ILE A 93 -11.10 4.60 -4.27
CA ILE A 93 -10.98 5.81 -3.43
C ILE A 93 -11.93 6.89 -3.91
N PHE A 94 -12.02 7.11 -5.24
CA PHE A 94 -12.93 8.10 -5.81
C PHE A 94 -14.40 7.79 -5.53
N PHE A 95 -14.83 6.54 -5.73
CA PHE A 95 -16.20 6.12 -5.40
C PHE A 95 -16.49 6.20 -3.90
N SER A 96 -15.51 5.84 -3.07
CA SER A 96 -15.63 5.97 -1.61
C SER A 96 -15.84 7.42 -1.21
N GLU A 97 -15.07 8.34 -1.79
CA GLU A 97 -15.21 9.78 -1.51
C GLU A 97 -16.58 10.29 -1.93
N ILE A 98 -17.09 9.90 -3.10
CA ILE A 98 -18.46 10.23 -3.52
C ILE A 98 -19.48 9.69 -2.51
N ALA A 99 -19.33 8.45 -2.06
CA ALA A 99 -20.24 7.87 -1.08
C ALA A 99 -20.18 8.59 0.28
N HIS A 100 -19.02 9.10 0.70
CA HIS A 100 -18.90 9.96 1.88
C HIS A 100 -19.60 11.30 1.68
N GLN A 101 -19.41 11.97 0.53
CA GLN A 101 -20.06 13.25 0.22
C GLN A 101 -21.59 13.13 0.09
N LEU A 102 -22.08 11.98 -0.38
CA LEU A 102 -23.52 11.67 -0.44
C LEU A 102 -24.11 11.23 0.92
N GLY A 103 -23.28 11.09 1.96
CA GLY A 103 -23.71 10.64 3.29
C GLY A 103 -24.05 9.15 3.37
N TRP A 104 -23.65 8.35 2.38
CA TRP A 104 -23.82 6.88 2.41
C TRP A 104 -22.77 6.21 3.30
N LEU A 105 -21.60 6.84 3.45
CA LEU A 105 -20.54 6.43 4.34
C LEU A 105 -20.22 7.57 5.32
N ASN A 106 -20.26 7.30 6.62
CA ASN A 106 -19.82 8.26 7.63
C ASN A 106 -18.34 8.00 7.97
N ALA A 107 -17.49 9.01 7.74
CA ALA A 107 -16.10 9.01 8.17
C ALA A 107 -16.01 9.52 9.63
N GLU A 108 -16.43 8.71 10.60
CA GLU A 108 -16.33 9.08 12.02
C GLU A 108 -14.93 8.74 12.56
N PHE A 109 -14.00 9.70 12.49
CA PHE A 109 -12.82 9.67 13.35
C PHE A 109 -13.25 10.02 14.77
N HIS A 110 -13.68 9.02 15.55
CA HIS A 110 -13.94 9.20 16.98
C HIS A 110 -12.62 9.48 17.70
N LEU A 111 -12.29 10.77 17.85
CA LEU A 111 -11.33 11.20 18.85
C LEU A 111 -12.00 11.01 20.21
N PRO A 112 -11.44 10.20 21.13
CA PRO A 112 -11.99 10.08 22.47
C PRO A 112 -12.03 11.49 23.08
N ARG A 113 -13.24 11.95 23.40
CA ARG A 113 -13.46 13.24 24.06
C ARG A 113 -12.67 13.21 25.35
N LYS A 114 -11.70 14.11 25.49
CA LYS A 114 -10.99 14.32 26.76
C LYS A 114 -12.07 14.57 27.81
N ALA A 115 -12.07 13.82 28.91
CA ALA A 115 -12.96 14.09 30.02
C ALA A 115 -12.71 15.55 30.44
N GLU A 116 -13.73 16.39 30.34
CA GLU A 116 -13.72 17.74 30.90
C GLU A 116 -13.74 17.57 32.41
N ASP A 117 -12.67 18.01 33.08
CA ASP A 117 -12.61 18.17 34.54
C ASP A 117 -13.52 19.32 35.00
#